data_AF-A0A528WG77-F1
#
_entry.id   AF-A0A528WG77-F1
#
_cell.length_a   1.000
_cell.length_b   1.000
_cell.length_c   1.000
_cell.angle_alpha   90.00
_cell.angle_beta   90.00
_cell.angle_gamma   90.00
#
_symmetry.space_group_name_H-M   'P 1'
#
loop_
_entity.id
_entity.type
_entity.pdbx_description
1 polymer ?
#
loop_
_entity_poly.entity_id
_entity_poly.type
_entity_poly.pdbx_seq_one_letter_code
_entity_poly.pdbx_strand_id
1 'polypeptide(L)'
;MSAPAAGPRLSDRQRLAWLRLIRTPNVGPASFRELINRFGSAEAALEMLPELMISGGANRIVRIPTAAEAEAELEAARRAGARFVG
;
A
#
# COMPACT_ATOMS: atom_id res chain seq x y z
N MET A 1 7.96 31.89 -2.44
CA MET A 1 8.03 30.70 -1.57
C MET A 1 6.78 29.87 -1.84
N SER A 2 6.89 28.82 -2.64
CA SER A 2 5.76 27.92 -2.91
C SER A 2 5.50 27.08 -1.67
N ALA A 3 4.26 27.10 -1.16
CA ALA A 3 3.85 26.17 -0.11
C ALA A 3 4.09 24.73 -0.59
N PRO A 4 4.54 23.81 0.28
CA PRO A 4 4.59 22.40 -0.10
C PRO A 4 3.18 22.01 -0.52
N ALA A 5 3.04 21.46 -1.73
CA ALA A 5 1.77 20.94 -2.19
C ALA A 5 1.29 19.94 -1.12
N ALA A 6 0.15 20.24 -0.49
CA ALA A 6 -0.46 19.30 0.43
C ALA A 6 -0.57 17.96 -0.31
N GLY A 7 0.02 16.90 0.26
CA GLY A 7 -0.03 15.58 -0.33
C GLY A 7 -1.46 15.21 -0.74
N PRO A 8 -1.62 14.37 -1.78
CA PRO A 8 -2.95 13.99 -2.24
C PRO A 8 -3.78 13.51 -1.06
N ARG A 9 -4.94 14.15 -0.81
CA ARG A 9 -5.84 13.73 0.27
C ARG A 9 -6.41 12.37 -0.09
N LEU A 10 -5.81 11.32 0.44
CA LEU A 10 -6.27 9.96 0.25
C LEU A 10 -7.59 9.73 1.00
N SER A 11 -8.56 9.14 0.30
CA SER A 11 -9.75 8.55 0.90
C SER A 11 -9.37 7.38 1.81
N ASP A 12 -10.25 6.96 2.71
CA ASP A 12 -9.98 5.84 3.62
C ASP A 12 -9.72 4.54 2.86
N ARG A 13 -10.44 4.31 1.76
CA ARG A 13 -10.22 3.18 0.85
C ARG A 13 -8.81 3.22 0.23
N GLN A 14 -8.37 4.39 -0.23
CA GLN A 14 -7.02 4.55 -0.77
C GLN A 14 -5.95 4.33 0.31
N ARG A 15 -6.13 4.88 1.52
CA ARG A 15 -5.21 4.64 2.64
C ARG A 15 -5.13 3.16 3.00
N LEU A 16 -6.26 2.46 3.01
CA LEU A 16 -6.30 1.03 3.25
C LEU A 16 -5.49 0.26 2.19
N ALA A 17 -5.70 0.57 0.90
CA ALA A 17 -4.95 -0.06 -0.18
C ALA A 17 -3.44 0.25 -0.09
N TRP A 18 -3.07 1.50 0.21
CA TRP A 18 -1.68 1.90 0.42
C TRP A 18 -1.04 1.15 1.59
N LEU A 19 -1.77 1.03 2.71
CA LEU A 19 -1.30 0.29 3.88
C LEU A 19 -1.06 -1.18 3.56
N ARG A 20 -2.01 -1.83 2.88
CA ARG A 20 -1.85 -3.23 2.45
C ARG A 20 -0.63 -3.40 1.53
N LEU A 21 -0.44 -2.48 0.59
CA LEU A 21 0.67 -2.54 -0.36
C LEU A 21 2.02 -2.43 0.35
N ILE A 22 2.22 -1.42 1.21
CA ILE A 22 3.50 -1.24 1.93
C ILE A 22 3.73 -2.30 3.02
N ARG A 23 2.67 -2.94 3.52
CA ARG A 23 2.76 -4.08 4.44
C ARG A 23 2.98 -5.42 3.74
N THR A 24 2.94 -5.45 2.41
CA THR A 24 3.23 -6.67 1.66
C THR A 24 4.73 -6.98 1.76
N PRO A 25 5.12 -8.24 2.07
CA PRO A 25 6.54 -8.60 2.11
C PRO A 25 7.25 -8.26 0.80
N ASN A 26 8.50 -7.82 0.91
CA ASN A 26 9.34 -7.36 -0.21
C ASN A 26 8.87 -6.07 -0.90
N VAL A 27 7.81 -5.41 -0.42
CA VAL A 27 7.42 -4.07 -0.88
C VAL A 27 8.02 -3.02 0.04
N GLY A 28 9.20 -2.51 -0.32
CA GLY A 28 9.81 -1.35 0.32
C GLY A 28 9.37 -0.02 -0.30
N PRO A 29 9.84 1.14 0.20
CA PRO A 29 9.45 2.46 -0.35
C PRO A 29 9.74 2.65 -1.84
N ALA A 30 10.85 2.08 -2.34
CA ALA A 30 11.20 2.14 -3.75
C ALA A 30 10.22 1.33 -4.61
N SER A 31 10.01 0.07 -4.25
CA SER A 31 9.06 -0.83 -4.93
C SER A 31 7.63 -0.29 -4.85
N PHE A 32 7.21 0.25 -3.71
CA PHE A 32 5.92 0.91 -3.55
C PHE A 32 5.74 2.00 -4.61
N ARG A 33 6.70 2.93 -4.71
CA ARG A 33 6.60 4.02 -5.69
C ARG A 33 6.62 3.51 -7.13
N GLU A 34 7.43 2.50 -7.44
CA GLU A 34 7.44 1.88 -8.77
C GLU A 34 6.08 1.27 -9.12
N LEU A 35 5.48 0.51 -8.19
CA LEU A 35 4.18 -0.13 -8.37
C LEU A 35 3.07 0.92 -8.56
N ILE A 36 3.07 1.99 -7.77
CA ILE A 36 2.11 3.10 -7.96
C ILE A 36 2.31 3.76 -9.32
N ASN A 37 3.55 4.04 -9.72
CA ASN A 37 3.82 4.68 -11.02
C ASN A 37 3.42 3.78 -12.20
N ARG A 38 3.61 2.46 -12.07
CA ARG A 38 3.33 1.48 -13.12
C ARG A 38 1.84 1.16 -13.27
N PHE A 39 1.12 1.03 -12.15
CA PHE A 39 -0.29 0.59 -12.14
C PHE A 39 -1.28 1.71 -11.82
N GLY A 40 -0.80 2.91 -11.52
CA GLY A 40 -1.60 4.11 -11.25
C GLY A 40 -2.25 4.17 -9.86
N SER A 41 -2.44 3.03 -9.18
CA SER A 41 -3.02 2.98 -7.84
C SER A 41 -2.53 1.79 -7.03
N ALA A 42 -2.66 1.87 -5.70
CA ALA A 42 -2.33 0.76 -4.81
C ALA A 42 -3.30 -0.42 -4.98
N GLU A 43 -4.57 -0.17 -5.32
CA GLU A 43 -5.56 -1.21 -5.58
C GLU A 43 -5.16 -2.03 -6.81
N ALA A 44 -4.90 -1.36 -7.92
CA ALA A 44 -4.44 -2.02 -9.15
C ALA A 44 -3.09 -2.73 -8.93
N ALA A 45 -2.17 -2.14 -8.17
CA ALA A 45 -0.92 -2.81 -7.83
C ALA A 45 -1.13 -4.11 -7.05
N LEU A 46 -2.02 -4.11 -6.03
CA LEU A 46 -2.33 -5.29 -5.23
C LEU A 46 -2.94 -6.42 -6.06
N GLU A 47 -3.75 -6.10 -7.08
CA GLU A 47 -4.33 -7.06 -8.01
C GLU A 47 -3.26 -7.72 -8.89
N MET A 48 -2.24 -6.95 -9.31
CA MET A 48 -1.17 -7.43 -10.19
C MET A 48 -0.01 -8.12 -9.45
N LEU A 49 0.14 -7.91 -8.15
CA LEU A 49 1.22 -8.48 -7.35
C LEU A 49 1.38 -10.00 -7.49
N PRO A 50 0.32 -10.83 -7.46
CA PRO A 50 0.46 -12.27 -7.63
C PRO A 50 1.10 -12.64 -8.98
N GLU A 51 0.68 -11.99 -10.07
CA GLU A 51 1.23 -12.23 -11.41
C GLU A 51 2.69 -11.81 -11.51
N LEU A 52 3.07 -10.70 -10.88
CA LEU A 52 4.45 -10.22 -10.83
C LEU A 52 5.36 -11.18 -10.05
N MET A 53 4.88 -11.74 -8.93
CA MET A 53 5.65 -12.70 -8.14
C MET A 53 5.93 -13.97 -8.94
N ILE A 54 4.92 -14.50 -9.66
CA ILE A 54 5.07 -15.67 -10.52
C ILE A 54 6.06 -15.36 -11.67
N SER A 55 5.86 -14.25 -12.36
CA SER A 55 6.69 -13.87 -13.52
C SER A 55 8.14 -13.54 -13.16
N GLY A 56 8.37 -13.02 -11.95
CA GLY A 56 9.69 -12.70 -11.42
C GLY A 56 10.49 -13.91 -10.92
N GLY A 57 9.98 -15.13 -11.11
CA GLY A 57 10.64 -16.35 -10.64
C GLY A 57 10.64 -16.51 -9.12
N ALA A 58 9.72 -15.84 -8.41
CA ALA A 58 9.61 -16.01 -6.97
C ALA A 58 9.19 -17.46 -6.68
N ASN A 59 10.06 -18.20 -6.01
CA ASN A 59 9.80 -19.59 -5.65
C ASN A 59 8.64 -19.73 -4.63
N ARG A 60 8.14 -18.61 -4.09
CA ARG A 60 7.02 -18.56 -3.17
C ARG A 60 6.23 -17.26 -3.33
N ILE A 61 4.93 -17.39 -3.54
CA ILE A 61 3.99 -16.27 -3.46
C ILE A 61 3.98 -15.80 -2.00
N VAL A 62 4.37 -14.54 -1.78
CA VAL A 62 4.30 -13.95 -0.44
C VAL A 62 2.88 -13.51 -0.15
N ARG A 63 2.49 -13.64 1.12
CA ARG A 63 1.13 -13.32 1.56
C ARG A 63 0.89 -11.81 1.47
N ILE A 64 -0.11 -11.43 0.67
CA ILE A 64 -0.64 -10.06 0.65
C ILE A 64 -1.58 -9.88 1.86
N PRO A 65 -1.44 -8.82 2.66
CA PRO A 65 -2.37 -8.54 3.76
C PRO A 65 -3.81 -8.44 3.29
N THR A 66 -4.74 -9.02 4.06
CA THR A 66 -6.17 -8.90 3.81
C THR A 66 -6.66 -7.47 4.08
N ALA A 67 -7.86 -7.12 3.60
CA ALA A 67 -8.49 -5.84 3.93
C ALA A 67 -8.72 -5.72 5.45
N ALA A 68 -9.26 -6.76 6.07
CA ALA A 68 -9.56 -6.79 7.50
C ALA A 68 -8.33 -6.56 8.39
N GLU A 69 -7.17 -7.12 8.03
CA GLU A 69 -5.92 -6.89 8.79
C GLU A 69 -5.47 -5.44 8.72
N ALA A 70 -5.52 -4.83 7.53
CA ALA A 70 -5.16 -3.44 7.37
C ALA A 70 -6.19 -2.50 8.03
N GLU A 71 -7.48 -2.84 8.01
CA GLU A 71 -8.52 -2.13 8.76
C GLU A 71 -8.26 -2.18 10.27
N ALA A 72 -7.91 -3.36 10.80
CA ALA A 72 -7.56 -3.52 12.21
C ALA A 72 -6.34 -2.67 12.59
N GLU A 73 -5.34 -2.57 11.72
CA GLU A 73 -4.16 -1.73 11.94
C GLU A 73 -4.50 -0.23 11.88
N LEU A 74 -5.32 0.20 10.92
CA LEU A 74 -5.83 1.59 10.85
C LEU A 74 -6.58 1.97 12.13
N GLU A 75 -7.45 1.07 12.61
CA GLU A 75 -8.23 1.29 13.82
C GLU A 75 -7.35 1.30 15.07
N ALA A 76 -6.35 0.40 15.16
CA ALA A 76 -5.39 0.39 16.25
C ALA A 76 -4.58 1.70 16.31
N ALA A 77 -4.11 2.20 15.15
CA ALA A 77 -3.45 3.50 15.06
C ALA A 77 -4.37 4.63 15.51
N ARG A 78 -5.64 4.64 15.05
CA ARG A 78 -6.63 5.64 15.44
C ARG A 78 -6.87 5.66 16.94
N ARG A 79 -6.99 4.49 17.58
CA ARG A 79 -7.14 4.35 19.04
C ARG A 79 -5.92 4.86 19.81
N ALA A 80 -4.73 4.72 19.23
CA ALA A 80 -3.50 5.27 19.77
C ALA A 80 -3.32 6.79 19.48
N GLY A 81 -4.30 7.46 18.86
CA GLY A 81 -4.21 8.87 18.47
C GLY A 81 -3.33 9.13 17.25
N ALA A 82 -2.89 8.08 16.55
CA ALA A 82 -2.12 8.17 15.33
C ALA A 82 -3.04 8.19 14.09
N ARG A 83 -2.56 8.82 13.02
CA ARG A 83 -3.25 8.86 11.73
C ARG A 83 -2.27 8.58 10.60
N PHE A 84 -2.65 7.66 9.71
CA PHE A 84 -1.93 7.46 8.46
C PHE A 84 -2.13 8.67 7.54
N VAL A 85 -1.00 9.25 7.12
CA VAL A 85 -0.91 10.39 6.21
C VAL A 85 -0.38 9.92 4.85
N GLY A 86 -0.82 10.61 3.80
CA GLY A 86 -0.38 10.45 2.41
C GLY A 86 -0.25 11.81 1.76
#